data_AF-A0A3A9ERA6-F1
#
_entry.id   AF-A0A3A9ERA6-F1
#
_cell.length_a   1.000
_cell.length_b   1.000
_cell.length_c   1.000
_cell.angle_alpha   90.00
_cell.angle_beta   90.00
_cell.angle_gamma   90.00
#
_symmetry.space_group_name_H-M   'P 1'
#
loop_
_entity.id
_entity.type
_entity.pdbx_description
1 polymer ?
#
loop_
_entity_poly.entity_id
_entity_poly.type
_entity_poly.pdbx_seq_one_letter_code
_entity_poly.pdbx_strand_id
1 'polypeptide(L)'
;MDFLRYIRVGYKGERYDISESSYLQQIDKAVSEIKEDSGREMEYMTLAMKMMDERKEAFEQGESKGRTKEQIKIVNRMLSCGLSLEDISDMIGLELEEVKKLVGQE
;
A
#
# COMPACT_ATOMS: atom_id res chain seq x y z
N MET A 1 40.76 10.72 15.91
CA MET A 1 39.74 11.68 15.39
C MET A 1 40.17 12.08 13.98
N ASP A 2 40.29 11.09 13.10
CA ASP A 2 41.05 11.24 11.84
C ASP A 2 40.14 11.51 10.63
N PHE A 3 38.84 11.21 10.76
CA PHE A 3 37.84 11.54 9.75
C PHE A 3 37.69 13.06 9.51
N LEU A 4 37.88 13.88 10.54
CA LEU A 4 37.78 15.35 10.43
C LEU A 4 38.96 15.98 9.67
N ARG A 5 40.10 15.28 9.57
CA ARG A 5 41.19 15.73 8.69
C ARG A 5 40.82 15.58 7.22
N TYR A 6 40.03 14.56 6.89
CA TYR A 6 39.60 14.24 5.52
C TYR A 6 38.68 15.31 4.93
N ILE A 7 37.69 15.80 5.69
CA ILE A 7 36.76 16.85 5.23
C ILE A 7 37.48 18.20 5.04
N ARG A 8 38.49 18.49 5.87
CA ARG A 8 39.23 19.78 5.82
C ARG A 8 40.24 19.86 4.67
N VAL A 9 40.65 18.74 4.08
CA VAL A 9 41.64 18.69 2.97
C VAL A 9 41.05 19.19 1.65
N GLY A 10 39.75 18.96 1.38
CA GLY A 10 39.09 19.48 0.18
C GLY A 10 39.10 21.00 0.06
N TYR A 11 39.30 21.72 1.17
CA TYR A 11 39.34 23.20 1.19
C TYR A 11 40.72 23.80 0.92
N LYS A 12 41.81 23.01 0.91
CA LYS A 12 43.19 23.55 0.80
C LYS A 12 43.96 23.19 -0.47
N GLY A 13 43.37 22.45 -1.41
CA GLY A 13 43.94 22.25 -2.75
C GLY A 13 45.24 21.43 -2.83
N GLU A 14 45.72 20.85 -1.71
CA GLU A 14 46.87 19.95 -1.67
C GLU A 14 46.46 18.55 -2.17
N ARG A 15 47.16 18.02 -3.18
CA ARG A 15 46.92 16.67 -3.72
C ARG A 15 47.66 15.63 -2.88
N TYR A 16 46.98 15.09 -1.87
CA TYR A 16 47.33 13.77 -1.34
C TYR A 16 46.57 12.72 -2.15
N ASP A 17 47.29 11.83 -2.84
CA ASP A 17 46.69 10.67 -3.47
C ASP A 17 46.37 9.64 -2.38
N ILE A 18 45.09 9.54 -2.03
CA ILE A 18 44.59 8.70 -0.93
C ILE A 18 43.99 7.40 -1.47
N SER A 19 44.13 7.15 -2.78
CA SER A 19 43.61 5.98 -3.50
C SER A 19 44.21 4.65 -2.99
N GLU A 20 45.36 4.72 -2.31
CA GLU A 20 46.03 3.57 -1.66
C GLU A 20 45.52 3.28 -0.23
N SER A 21 44.60 4.08 0.31
CA SER A 21 44.06 3.82 1.65
C SER A 21 43.21 2.55 1.65
N SER A 22 43.73 1.50 2.31
CA SER A 22 43.01 0.24 2.51
C SER A 22 41.61 0.42 3.11
N TYR A 23 41.43 1.43 3.96
CA TYR A 23 40.12 1.75 4.55
C TYR A 23 39.12 2.28 3.51
N LEU A 24 39.56 3.18 2.62
CA LEU A 24 38.69 3.71 1.57
C LEU A 24 38.34 2.65 0.53
N GLN A 25 39.28 1.78 0.18
CA GLN A 25 39.03 0.65 -0.72
C GLN A 25 38.01 -0.34 -0.13
N GLN A 26 38.06 -0.59 1.18
CA GLN A 26 37.06 -1.42 1.87
C GLN A 26 35.67 -0.78 1.85
N ILE A 27 35.57 0.53 2.05
CA ILE A 27 34.30 1.26 1.94
C ILE A 27 33.77 1.18 0.50
N ASP A 28 34.62 1.44 -0.50
CA ASP A 28 34.20 1.46 -1.90
C ASP A 28 33.74 0.08 -2.38
N LYS A 29 34.42 -0.99 -1.94
CA LYS A 29 34.00 -2.36 -2.18
C LYS A 29 32.66 -2.69 -1.54
N ALA A 30 32.47 -2.35 -0.25
CA ALA A 30 31.20 -2.58 0.44
C ALA A 30 30.04 -1.79 -0.19
N VAL A 31 30.29 -0.55 -0.62
CA VAL A 31 29.30 0.27 -1.33
C VAL A 31 28.97 -0.35 -2.69
N SER A 32 29.96 -0.87 -3.41
CA SER A 32 29.75 -1.53 -4.71
C SER A 32 28.97 -2.82 -4.56
N GLU A 33 29.30 -3.67 -3.58
CA GLU A 33 28.55 -4.90 -3.27
C GLU A 33 27.08 -4.60 -2.93
N ILE A 34 26.81 -3.52 -2.18
CA ILE A 34 25.43 -3.10 -1.86
C ILE A 34 24.69 -2.59 -3.10
N LYS A 35 25.38 -1.87 -4.00
CA LYS A 35 24.80 -1.35 -5.24
C LYS A 35 24.54 -2.44 -6.28
N GLU A 36 25.38 -3.47 -6.30
CA GLU A 36 25.28 -4.60 -7.23
C GLU A 36 24.39 -5.74 -6.71
N ASP A 37 23.92 -5.66 -5.46
CA ASP A 37 22.95 -6.61 -4.88
C ASP A 37 21.57 -6.43 -5.53
N SER A 38 21.46 -6.91 -6.78
CA SER A 38 20.24 -6.94 -7.58
C SER A 38 19.13 -7.81 -6.96
N GLY A 39 19.49 -8.68 -6.00
CA GLY A 39 18.53 -9.48 -5.25
C GLY A 39 17.61 -8.62 -4.41
N ARG A 40 18.17 -7.61 -3.72
CA ARG A 40 17.38 -6.68 -2.90
C ARG A 40 16.42 -5.84 -3.74
N GLU A 41 16.85 -5.36 -4.91
CA GLU A 41 15.96 -4.62 -5.82
C GLU A 41 14.76 -5.46 -6.24
N MET A 42 14.99 -6.72 -6.61
CA MET A 42 13.93 -7.66 -6.97
C MET A 42 12.99 -7.95 -5.78
N GLU A 43 13.53 -8.12 -4.58
CA GLU A 43 12.74 -8.30 -3.35
C GLU A 43 11.86 -7.08 -3.07
N TYR A 44 12.43 -5.87 -3.16
CA TYR A 44 11.67 -4.62 -2.99
C TYR A 44 10.59 -4.46 -4.04
N MET A 45 10.88 -4.75 -5.32
CA MET A 45 9.88 -4.69 -6.38
C MET A 45 8.74 -5.69 -6.15
N THR A 46 9.09 -6.93 -5.77
CA THR A 46 8.11 -7.98 -5.47
C THR A 46 7.22 -7.58 -4.30
N LEU A 47 7.80 -7.03 -3.23
CA LEU A 47 7.04 -6.53 -2.08
C LEU A 47 6.13 -5.36 -2.47
N ALA A 48 6.65 -4.38 -3.21
CA ALA A 48 5.88 -3.23 -3.66
C ALA A 48 4.69 -3.66 -4.53
N MET A 49 4.89 -4.63 -5.43
CA MET A 49 3.83 -5.19 -6.27
C MET A 49 2.73 -5.85 -5.43
N LYS A 50 3.09 -6.70 -4.46
CA LYS A 50 2.12 -7.31 -3.54
C LYS A 50 1.30 -6.26 -2.78
N MET A 51 1.96 -5.23 -2.26
CA MET A 51 1.26 -4.15 -1.54
C MET A 51 0.30 -3.36 -2.45
N MET A 52 0.64 -3.18 -3.72
CA MET A 52 -0.26 -2.55 -4.70
C MET A 52 -1.48 -3.43 -5.00
N ASP A 53 -1.28 -4.73 -5.16
CA ASP A 53 -2.35 -5.69 -5.41
C ASP A 53 -3.31 -5.74 -4.21
N GLU A 54 -2.78 -5.88 -2.99
CA GLU A 54 -3.57 -5.86 -1.75
C GLU A 54 -4.38 -4.57 -1.60
N ARG A 55 -3.80 -3.42 -1.95
CA ARG A 55 -4.50 -2.13 -1.90
C ARG A 55 -5.65 -2.08 -2.91
N LYS A 56 -5.44 -2.59 -4.12
CA LYS A 56 -6.46 -2.64 -5.16
C LYS A 56 -7.61 -3.56 -4.74
N GLU A 57 -7.30 -4.75 -4.24
CA GLU A 57 -8.30 -5.69 -3.73
C GLU A 57 -9.08 -5.10 -2.55
N ALA A 58 -8.39 -4.43 -1.62
CA ALA A 58 -9.04 -3.76 -0.49
C ALA A 58 -9.99 -2.66 -0.95
N PHE A 59 -9.64 -1.90 -2.00
CA PHE A 59 -10.50 -0.87 -2.57
C PHE A 59 -11.74 -1.49 -3.21
N GLU A 60 -11.59 -2.52 -4.05
CA GLU A 60 -12.71 -3.21 -4.70
C GLU A 60 -13.65 -3.88 -3.69
N GLN A 61 -13.09 -4.53 -2.66
CA GLN A 61 -13.88 -5.11 -1.58
C GLN A 61 -14.57 -4.03 -0.74
N GLY A 62 -13.91 -2.90 -0.50
CA GLY A 62 -14.46 -1.77 0.25
C GLY A 62 -15.65 -1.14 -0.47
N GLU A 63 -15.52 -0.91 -1.77
CA GLU A 63 -16.59 -0.44 -2.65
C GLU A 63 -17.81 -1.37 -2.64
N SER A 64 -17.58 -2.67 -2.81
CA SER A 64 -18.64 -3.68 -2.80
C SER A 64 -19.34 -3.75 -1.44
N LYS A 65 -18.56 -3.86 -0.34
CA LYS A 65 -19.09 -3.88 1.03
C LYS A 65 -19.79 -2.57 1.41
N GLY A 66 -19.31 -1.44 0.89
CA GLY A 66 -19.92 -0.13 1.11
C GLY A 66 -21.30 -0.05 0.49
N ARG A 67 -21.42 -0.45 -0.78
CA ARG A 67 -22.70 -0.50 -1.50
C ARG A 67 -23.70 -1.43 -0.84
N THR A 68 -23.30 -2.64 -0.45
CA THR A 68 -24.22 -3.57 0.23
C THR A 68 -24.67 -3.03 1.58
N LYS A 69 -23.76 -2.47 2.40
CA LYS A 69 -24.12 -1.83 3.67
C LYS A 69 -25.08 -0.65 3.50
N GLU A 70 -24.89 0.16 2.46
CA GLU A 70 -25.79 1.25 2.14
C GLU A 70 -27.18 0.74 1.74
N GLN A 71 -27.25 -0.29 0.89
CA GLN A 71 -28.51 -0.94 0.52
C GLN A 71 -29.25 -1.50 1.74
N ILE A 72 -28.55 -2.23 2.63
CA ILE A 72 -29.13 -2.75 3.89
C ILE A 72 -29.69 -1.60 4.73
N LYS A 73 -28.94 -0.51 4.89
CA LYS A 73 -29.38 0.67 5.66
C LYS A 73 -30.62 1.32 5.05
N ILE A 74 -30.70 1.43 3.73
CA ILE A 74 -31.86 1.99 3.02
C ILE A 74 -33.08 1.09 3.23
N VAL A 75 -32.94 -0.23 3.02
CA VAL A 75 -34.03 -1.21 3.22
C VAL A 75 -34.52 -1.17 4.67
N ASN A 76 -33.63 -1.18 5.66
CA ASN A 76 -34.01 -1.09 7.08
C ASN A 76 -34.73 0.22 7.41
N ARG A 77 -34.33 1.34 6.78
CA ARG A 77 -35.03 2.62 6.91
C ARG A 77 -36.41 2.58 6.29
N MET A 78 -36.56 1.96 5.11
CA MET A 78 -37.85 1.81 4.44
C MET A 78 -38.82 0.95 5.28
N LEU A 79 -38.33 -0.16 5.84
CA LEU A 79 -39.09 -0.99 6.78
C LEU A 79 -39.50 -0.21 8.03
N SER A 80 -38.60 0.62 8.58
CA SER A 80 -38.91 1.49 9.72
C SER A 80 -39.97 2.55 9.40
N CYS A 81 -40.11 2.92 8.13
CA CYS A 81 -41.18 3.80 7.64
C CYS A 81 -42.51 3.06 7.39
N GLY A 82 -42.58 1.76 7.61
CA GLY A 82 -43.80 0.95 7.47
C GLY A 82 -44.08 0.48 6.04
N LEU A 83 -43.09 0.52 5.15
CA LEU A 83 -43.22 -0.03 3.79
C LEU A 83 -43.19 -1.57 3.83
N SER A 84 -44.00 -2.23 2.98
CA SER A 84 -43.98 -3.68 2.83
C SER A 84 -42.75 -4.15 2.05
N LEU A 85 -42.40 -5.43 2.15
CA LEU A 85 -41.27 -5.99 1.40
C LEU A 85 -41.52 -5.95 -0.11
N GLU A 86 -42.79 -6.09 -0.51
CA GLU A 86 -43.27 -5.96 -1.87
C GLU A 86 -43.07 -4.53 -2.41
N ASP A 87 -43.47 -3.51 -1.64
CA ASP A 87 -43.26 -2.12 -2.04
C ASP A 87 -41.77 -1.78 -2.17
N ILE A 88 -40.93 -2.32 -1.29
CA ILE A 88 -39.47 -2.12 -1.31
C ILE A 88 -38.85 -2.80 -2.54
N SER A 89 -39.28 -4.02 -2.87
CA SER A 89 -38.87 -4.76 -4.07
C SER A 89 -39.17 -3.96 -5.33
N ASP A 90 -40.37 -3.40 -5.43
CA ASP A 90 -40.81 -2.58 -6.57
C ASP A 90 -40.06 -1.24 -6.65
N MET A 91 -39.78 -0.57 -5.52
CA MET A 91 -39.07 0.71 -5.49
C MET A 91 -37.58 0.59 -5.85
N ILE A 92 -36.91 -0.47 -5.40
CA ILE A 92 -35.47 -0.66 -5.61
C ILE A 92 -35.20 -1.45 -6.91
N GLY A 93 -36.20 -2.18 -7.41
CA GLY A 93 -36.08 -3.03 -8.60
C GLY A 93 -35.28 -4.31 -8.33
N LEU A 94 -35.27 -4.78 -7.09
CA LEU A 94 -34.64 -6.04 -6.67
C LEU A 94 -35.70 -7.12 -6.51
N GLU A 95 -35.32 -8.39 -6.62
CA GLU A 95 -36.25 -9.48 -6.34
C GLU A 95 -36.58 -9.55 -4.84
N LEU A 96 -37.80 -9.98 -4.50
CA LEU A 96 -38.24 -10.19 -3.11
C LEU A 96 -37.27 -11.04 -2.28
N GLU A 97 -36.66 -12.07 -2.90
CA GLU A 97 -35.67 -12.91 -2.22
C GLU A 97 -34.34 -12.19 -1.97
N GLU A 98 -33.94 -11.26 -2.83
CA GLU A 98 -32.74 -10.43 -2.61
C GLU A 98 -32.98 -9.42 -1.49
N VAL A 99 -34.17 -8.80 -1.46
CA VAL A 99 -34.57 -7.89 -0.37
C VAL A 99 -34.60 -8.65 0.97
N LYS A 100 -35.15 -9.86 1.02
CA LYS A 100 -35.12 -10.70 2.24
C LYS A 100 -33.70 -11.04 2.68
N LYS A 101 -32.79 -11.33 1.74
CA LYS A 101 -31.37 -11.58 2.05
C LYS A 101 -30.70 -10.35 2.66
N LEU A 102 -31.00 -9.16 2.16
CA LEU A 102 -30.46 -7.90 2.71
C LEU A 102 -30.95 -7.64 4.13
N VAL A 103 -32.22 -7.95 4.43
CA VAL A 103 -32.78 -7.83 5.79
C VAL A 103 -32.19 -8.87 6.74
N GLY A 104 -31.90 -10.09 6.25
CA GLY A 104 -31.30 -11.17 7.03
C GLY A 104 -29.78 -11.05 7.22
N GLN A 105 -29.13 -10.07 6.61
CA GLN A 105 -27.70 -9.78 6.75
C GLN A 105 -27.47 -8.71 7.83
N GLU A 106 -27.77 -9.06 9.10
CA GLU A 106 -27.28 -8.33 10.29
C GLU A 106 -26.27 -9.18 11.07
#